data_AF-A0A971JAZ4-F1
#
_entry.id   AF-A0A971JAZ4-F1
#
_cell.length_a   1.000
_cell.length_b   1.000
_cell.length_c   1.000
_cell.angle_alpha   90.00
_cell.angle_beta   90.00
_cell.angle_gamma   90.00
#
_symmetry.space_group_name_H-M   'P 1'
#
loop_
_entity.id
_entity.type
_entity.pdbx_description
1 polymer ?
#
loop_
_entity_poly.entity_id
_entity_poly.type
_entity_poly.pdbx_seq_one_letter_code
_entity_poly.pdbx_strand_id
1 'polypeptide(L)'
;MRNILLALSLALFCFLLFFLVVSYFAPAKKTIKLKTKDFAVQLYEKSRLTQPSLTTKSQLAQLIGERLVCYSDSPLERIDTCDRRYLESIVNVGREKIHTPPNLGLFIPAVKYCPVVYNICMGYKNDSDACIIEETQCIDRTYDEFWRGKPIAQTSG
;
A
#
# COMPACT_ATOMS: atom_id res chain seq x y z
N MET A 1 -15.47 -15.47 58.34
CA MET A 1 -14.14 -15.32 57.66
C MET A 1 -13.84 -16.45 56.67
N ARG A 2 -14.02 -17.74 57.01
CA ARG A 2 -13.72 -18.88 56.12
C ARG A 2 -14.49 -18.87 54.77
N ASN A 3 -15.77 -18.48 54.78
CA ASN A 3 -16.59 -18.43 53.55
C ASN A 3 -16.21 -17.26 52.61
N ILE A 4 -15.64 -16.18 53.15
CA ILE A 4 -15.19 -15.02 52.37
C ILE A 4 -13.87 -15.34 51.66
N LEU A 5 -12.97 -16.06 52.33
CA LEU A 5 -11.73 -16.57 51.74
C LEU A 5 -11.98 -17.55 50.58
N LEU A 6 -12.97 -18.45 50.72
CA LEU A 6 -13.38 -19.38 49.65
C LEU A 6 -13.97 -18.66 48.43
N ALA A 7 -14.80 -17.63 48.65
CA ALA A 7 -15.39 -16.84 47.57
C ALA A 7 -14.31 -16.06 46.78
N LEU A 8 -13.33 -15.49 47.49
CA LEU A 8 -12.19 -14.78 46.88
C LEU A 8 -11.31 -15.72 46.05
N SER A 9 -11.02 -16.93 46.54
CA SER A 9 -10.23 -17.90 45.78
C SER A 9 -10.94 -18.37 44.50
N LEU A 10 -12.26 -18.55 44.56
CA LEU A 10 -13.05 -18.98 43.40
C LEU A 10 -13.11 -17.89 42.32
N ALA A 11 -13.31 -16.63 42.74
CA ALA A 11 -13.33 -15.49 41.83
C ALA A 11 -11.97 -15.30 41.12
N LEU A 12 -10.86 -15.48 41.86
CA LEU A 12 -9.51 -15.36 41.30
C LEU A 12 -9.22 -16.47 40.27
N PHE A 13 -9.70 -17.69 40.55
CA PHE A 13 -9.57 -18.83 39.63
C PHE A 13 -10.41 -18.62 38.35
N CYS A 14 -11.64 -18.13 38.48
CA CYS A 14 -12.48 -17.78 37.33
C CYS A 14 -11.87 -16.66 36.48
N PHE A 15 -11.27 -15.64 37.11
CA PHE A 15 -10.59 -14.57 36.40
C PHE A 15 -9.37 -15.08 35.64
N LEU A 16 -8.52 -15.91 36.26
CA LEU A 16 -7.37 -16.53 35.59
C LEU A 16 -7.77 -17.42 34.41
N LEU A 17 -8.84 -18.21 34.56
CA LEU A 17 -9.39 -19.01 33.46
C LEU A 17 -9.90 -18.15 32.31
N PHE A 18 -10.57 -17.03 32.61
CA PHE A 18 -11.04 -16.10 31.59
C PHE A 18 -9.88 -15.51 30.78
N PHE A 19 -8.78 -15.10 31.43
CA PHE A 19 -7.60 -14.58 30.72
C PHE A 19 -6.90 -15.63 29.85
N LEU A 20 -6.85 -16.89 30.31
CA LEU A 20 -6.29 -17.99 29.51
C LEU A 20 -7.13 -18.27 28.26
N VAL A 21 -8.46 -18.26 28.39
CA VAL A 21 -9.38 -18.44 27.26
C VAL A 21 -9.24 -17.30 26.25
N VAL A 22 -9.25 -16.04 26.71
CA VAL A 22 -9.07 -14.86 25.83
C VAL A 22 -7.74 -14.90 25.09
N SER A 23 -6.67 -15.36 25.74
CA SER A 23 -5.35 -15.49 25.12
C SER A 23 -5.28 -16.62 24.08
N TYR A 24 -6.02 -17.72 24.30
CA TYR A 24 -6.07 -18.85 23.37
C TYR A 24 -6.88 -18.53 22.11
N PHE A 25 -7.96 -17.74 22.24
CA PHE A 25 -8.78 -17.30 21.12
C PHE A 25 -8.29 -16.00 20.46
N ALA A 26 -7.18 -15.42 20.93
CA ALA A 26 -6.57 -14.29 20.25
C ALA A 26 -6.12 -14.76 18.85
N PRO A 27 -6.70 -14.22 17.76
CA PRO A 27 -6.28 -14.60 16.42
C PRO A 27 -4.81 -14.24 16.27
N ALA A 28 -3.99 -15.24 16.00
CA ALA A 28 -2.58 -15.03 15.69
C ALA A 28 -2.50 -13.99 14.57
N LYS A 29 -1.92 -12.81 14.87
CA LYS A 29 -1.60 -11.81 13.86
C LYS A 29 -0.65 -12.51 12.88
N LYS A 30 -1.15 -12.97 11.74
CA LYS A 30 -0.32 -13.50 10.65
C LYS A 30 0.57 -12.36 10.19
N THR A 31 1.77 -12.26 10.76
CA THR A 31 2.84 -11.46 10.18
C THR A 31 3.24 -12.17 8.90
N ILE A 32 2.69 -11.72 7.79
CA ILE A 32 3.08 -12.20 6.48
C ILE A 32 4.53 -11.73 6.27
N LYS A 33 5.50 -12.61 6.51
CA LYS A 33 6.89 -12.40 6.07
C LYS A 33 6.92 -12.57 4.55
N LEU A 34 6.45 -11.56 3.82
CA LEU A 34 6.69 -11.50 2.38
C LEU A 34 8.20 -11.39 2.18
N LYS A 35 8.81 -12.36 1.47
CA LYS A 35 10.17 -12.18 0.97
C LYS A 35 10.16 -10.95 0.06
N THR A 36 10.89 -9.92 0.44
CA THR A 36 10.85 -8.58 -0.17
C THR A 36 11.11 -8.61 -1.68
N LYS A 37 11.93 -9.56 -2.15
CA LYS A 37 12.21 -9.77 -3.57
C LYS A 37 10.99 -10.28 -4.35
N ASP A 38 10.32 -11.31 -3.83
CA ASP A 38 9.17 -11.92 -4.49
C ASP A 38 7.99 -10.94 -4.57
N PHE A 39 7.88 -10.06 -3.56
CA PHE A 39 6.92 -8.95 -3.58
C PHE A 39 7.19 -7.96 -4.71
N ALA A 40 8.43 -7.48 -4.83
CA ALA A 40 8.80 -6.46 -5.81
C ALA A 40 8.63 -6.96 -7.25
N VAL A 41 8.99 -8.23 -7.51
CA VAL A 41 8.79 -8.87 -8.81
C VAL A 41 7.30 -9.00 -9.14
N GLN A 42 6.48 -9.49 -8.20
CA GLN A 42 5.03 -9.61 -8.42
C GLN A 42 4.36 -8.24 -8.62
N LEU A 43 4.79 -7.21 -7.89
CA LEU A 43 4.30 -5.85 -8.08
C LEU A 43 4.64 -5.34 -9.48
N TYR A 44 5.89 -5.54 -9.92
CA TYR A 44 6.36 -5.16 -11.24
C TYR A 44 5.58 -5.86 -12.37
N GLU A 45 5.40 -7.18 -12.27
CA GLU A 45 4.64 -7.95 -13.26
C GLU A 45 3.16 -7.56 -13.33
N LYS A 46 2.51 -7.31 -12.18
CA LYS A 46 1.10 -6.90 -12.19
C LYS A 46 0.92 -5.47 -12.70
N SER A 47 1.87 -4.58 -12.41
CA SER A 47 1.79 -3.18 -12.83
C SER A 47 1.87 -3.05 -14.35
N ARG A 48 2.82 -3.74 -15.02
CA ARG A 48 2.99 -3.65 -16.48
C ARG A 48 1.75 -4.11 -17.27
N LEU A 49 0.95 -5.01 -16.69
CA LEU A 49 -0.26 -5.56 -17.31
C LEU A 49 -1.47 -4.66 -17.15
N THR A 50 -1.37 -3.59 -16.36
CA THR A 50 -2.48 -2.67 -16.11
C THR A 50 -2.60 -1.65 -17.23
N GLN A 51 -3.81 -1.46 -17.76
CA GLN A 51 -4.05 -0.38 -18.72
C GLN A 51 -4.02 0.97 -17.98
N PRO A 52 -3.19 1.93 -18.44
CA PRO A 52 -3.15 3.25 -17.83
C PRO A 52 -4.47 3.99 -18.07
N SER A 53 -4.94 4.68 -17.04
CA SER A 53 -6.16 5.47 -17.10
C SER A 53 -5.95 6.72 -17.96
N LEU A 54 -6.85 6.95 -18.92
CA LEU A 54 -6.79 8.13 -19.79
C LEU A 54 -6.97 9.45 -19.02
N THR A 55 -7.61 9.42 -17.85
CA THR A 55 -7.97 10.64 -17.09
C THR A 55 -6.89 11.09 -16.11
N THR A 56 -6.04 10.17 -15.65
CA THR A 56 -5.01 10.42 -14.62
C THR A 56 -3.59 10.33 -15.17
N LYS A 57 -3.36 9.67 -16.31
CA LYS A 57 -2.02 9.37 -16.85
C LYS A 57 -1.10 10.58 -16.96
N SER A 58 -1.55 11.70 -17.52
CA SER A 58 -0.68 12.87 -17.74
C SER A 58 -0.25 13.54 -16.43
N GLN A 59 -1.18 13.71 -15.49
CA GLN A 59 -0.90 14.28 -14.17
C GLN A 59 0.02 13.36 -13.37
N LEU A 60 -0.22 12.06 -13.38
CA LEU A 60 0.64 11.10 -12.70
C LEU A 60 2.07 11.09 -13.27
N ALA A 61 2.20 11.11 -14.60
CA ALA A 61 3.52 11.19 -15.25
C ALA A 61 4.29 12.46 -14.84
N GLN A 62 3.60 13.60 -14.75
CA GLN A 62 4.18 14.85 -14.24
C GLN A 62 4.65 14.70 -12.79
N LEU A 63 3.82 14.17 -11.90
CA LEU A 63 4.17 13.98 -10.48
C LEU A 63 5.37 13.04 -10.30
N ILE A 64 5.49 12.00 -11.14
CA ILE A 64 6.65 11.12 -11.14
C ILE A 64 7.91 11.89 -11.59
N GLY A 65 7.81 12.72 -12.63
CA GLY A 65 8.91 13.60 -13.04
C GLY A 65 9.37 14.53 -11.92
N GLU A 66 8.43 15.18 -11.23
CA GLU A 66 8.72 16.05 -10.08
C GLU A 66 9.37 15.28 -8.92
N ARG A 67 8.92 14.05 -8.65
CA ARG A 67 9.55 13.14 -7.67
C ARG A 67 11.01 12.88 -8.05
N LEU A 68 11.29 12.56 -9.31
CA LEU A 68 12.64 12.24 -9.77
C LEU A 68 13.60 13.43 -9.60
N VAL A 69 13.13 14.65 -9.87
CA VAL A 69 13.88 15.89 -9.62
C VAL A 69 14.09 16.11 -8.11
N CYS A 70 13.05 15.98 -7.29
CA CYS A 70 13.19 16.12 -5.82
C CYS A 70 14.22 15.13 -5.26
N TYR A 71 14.23 13.91 -5.81
CA TYR A 71 15.15 12.86 -5.43
C TYR A 71 16.60 13.12 -5.87
N SER A 72 16.84 13.85 -6.95
CA SER A 72 18.20 14.23 -7.38
C SER A 72 18.75 15.37 -6.53
N ASP A 73 17.89 16.32 -6.16
CA ASP A 73 18.31 17.59 -5.58
C ASP A 73 18.56 17.49 -4.07
N SER A 74 17.81 16.62 -3.38
CA SER A 74 17.90 16.45 -1.92
C SER A 74 17.97 14.97 -1.49
N PRO A 75 19.13 14.29 -1.62
CA PRO A 75 19.26 12.87 -1.24
C PRO A 75 18.91 12.57 0.24
N LEU A 76 19.21 13.51 1.14
CA LEU A 76 18.91 13.39 2.58
C LEU A 76 17.43 13.60 2.90
N GLU A 77 16.71 14.39 2.10
CA GLU A 77 15.28 14.71 2.32
C GLU A 77 14.34 13.77 1.55
N ARG A 78 14.92 12.83 0.78
CA ARG A 78 14.21 11.89 -0.08
C ARG A 78 13.09 11.14 0.64
N ILE A 79 13.39 10.62 1.83
CA ILE A 79 12.52 9.70 2.58
C ILE A 79 11.32 10.41 3.22
N ASP A 80 11.46 11.70 3.57
CA ASP A 80 10.48 12.38 4.42
C ASP A 80 9.75 13.49 3.65
N THR A 81 10.48 14.39 2.99
CA THR A 81 9.88 15.52 2.28
C THR A 81 9.36 15.11 0.90
N CYS A 82 10.22 14.48 0.07
CA CYS A 82 9.85 14.12 -1.30
C CYS A 82 8.77 13.04 -1.31
N ASP A 83 8.93 11.98 -0.51
CA ASP A 83 7.96 10.87 -0.42
C ASP A 83 6.60 11.35 0.07
N ARG A 84 6.56 12.17 1.13
CA ARG A 84 5.30 12.71 1.63
C ARG A 84 4.59 13.56 0.59
N ARG A 85 5.30 14.51 -0.02
CA ARG A 85 4.75 15.38 -1.08
C ARG A 85 4.22 14.57 -2.26
N TYR A 86 4.97 13.54 -2.67
CA TYR A 86 4.59 12.65 -3.76
C TYR A 86 3.30 11.90 -3.43
N LEU A 87 3.21 11.28 -2.25
CA LEU A 87 2.02 10.55 -1.80
C LEU A 87 0.80 11.47 -1.66
N GLU A 88 0.97 12.66 -1.08
CA GLU A 88 -0.10 13.66 -0.97
C GLU A 88 -0.62 14.08 -2.35
N SER A 89 0.28 14.33 -3.30
CA SER A 89 -0.07 14.75 -4.66
C SER A 89 -0.83 13.67 -5.42
N ILE A 90 -0.44 12.40 -5.27
CA ILE A 90 -1.21 11.27 -5.79
C ILE A 90 -2.60 11.26 -5.16
N VAL A 91 -2.72 11.31 -3.83
CA VAL A 91 -4.04 11.32 -3.16
C VAL A 91 -4.91 12.47 -3.66
N ASN A 92 -4.34 13.65 -3.91
CA ASN A 92 -5.08 14.80 -4.46
C ASN A 92 -5.60 14.53 -5.87
N VAL A 93 -4.77 13.99 -6.77
CA VAL A 93 -5.23 13.54 -8.10
C VAL A 93 -6.38 12.53 -7.98
N GLY A 94 -6.27 11.57 -7.07
CA GLY A 94 -7.33 10.60 -6.79
C GLY A 94 -8.63 11.26 -6.35
N ARG A 95 -8.57 12.22 -5.40
CA ARG A 95 -9.76 12.95 -4.92
C ARG A 95 -10.41 13.81 -5.99
N GLU A 96 -9.62 14.41 -6.88
CA GLU A 96 -10.12 15.24 -7.97
C GLU A 96 -10.80 14.41 -9.07
N LYS A 97 -10.27 13.21 -9.35
CA LYS A 97 -10.66 12.42 -10.52
C LYS A 97 -11.54 11.21 -10.22
N ILE A 98 -11.59 10.74 -8.97
CA ILE A 98 -12.32 9.54 -8.57
C ILE A 98 -13.34 9.91 -7.49
N HIS A 99 -14.62 9.75 -7.80
CA HIS A 99 -15.73 10.16 -6.93
C HIS A 99 -16.14 9.12 -5.88
N THR A 100 -15.54 7.93 -5.89
CA THR A 100 -15.78 6.91 -4.87
C THR A 100 -14.91 7.14 -3.63
N PRO A 101 -15.34 6.71 -2.44
CA PRO A 101 -14.52 6.83 -1.24
C PRO A 101 -13.33 5.84 -1.28
N PRO A 102 -12.09 6.30 -0.99
CA PRO A 102 -10.92 5.42 -0.91
C PRO A 102 -10.88 4.60 0.37
N ASN A 103 -10.28 3.41 0.28
CA ASN A 103 -9.68 2.75 1.43
C ASN A 103 -8.24 3.23 1.62
N LEU A 104 -8.06 4.39 2.26
CA LEU A 104 -6.74 5.00 2.47
C LEU A 104 -5.77 4.11 3.26
N GLY A 105 -6.30 3.30 4.19
CA GLY A 105 -5.50 2.39 5.01
C GLY A 105 -4.81 1.29 4.19
N LEU A 106 -5.34 0.94 3.02
CA LEU A 106 -4.74 0.00 2.08
C LEU A 106 -4.07 0.71 0.89
N PHE A 107 -4.63 1.82 0.43
CA PHE A 107 -4.14 2.58 -0.71
C PHE A 107 -2.74 3.18 -0.46
N ILE A 108 -2.55 3.88 0.67
CA ILE A 108 -1.28 4.57 0.95
C ILE A 108 -0.11 3.58 1.05
N PRO A 109 -0.20 2.48 1.81
CA PRO A 109 0.88 1.50 1.85
C PRO A 109 1.16 0.86 0.49
N ALA A 110 0.14 0.64 -0.34
CA ALA A 110 0.30 0.02 -1.66
C ALA A 110 1.01 0.97 -2.64
N VAL A 111 0.53 2.22 -2.76
CA VAL A 111 1.07 3.18 -3.73
C VAL A 111 2.49 3.63 -3.38
N LYS A 112 2.86 3.58 -2.10
CA LYS A 112 4.24 3.83 -1.63
C LYS A 112 5.27 2.90 -2.27
N TYR A 113 4.87 1.73 -2.78
CA TYR A 113 5.77 0.80 -3.47
C TYR A 113 5.88 1.03 -4.97
N CYS A 114 5.06 1.89 -5.59
CA CYS A 114 5.15 2.15 -7.03
C CYS A 114 6.51 2.73 -7.51
N PRO A 115 7.24 3.55 -6.73
CA PRO A 115 8.61 3.94 -7.09
C PRO A 115 9.58 2.75 -7.26
N VAL A 116 9.30 1.60 -6.63
CA VAL A 116 10.09 0.37 -6.83
C VAL A 116 9.91 -0.17 -8.25
N VAL A 117 8.72 -0.05 -8.83
CA VAL A 117 8.43 -0.44 -10.23
C VAL A 117 9.30 0.38 -11.18
N TYR A 118 9.40 1.69 -10.97
CA TYR A 118 10.30 2.56 -11.74
C TYR A 118 11.75 2.09 -11.65
N ASN A 119 12.26 1.85 -10.43
CA ASN A 119 13.65 1.45 -10.23
C ASN A 119 13.97 0.09 -10.89
N ILE A 120 13.03 -0.86 -10.81
CA ILE A 120 13.15 -2.15 -11.50
C ILE A 120 13.17 -1.95 -13.01
N CYS A 121 12.22 -1.17 -13.55
CA CYS A 121 12.17 -0.86 -14.96
C CYS A 121 13.47 -0.22 -15.45
N MET A 122 14.03 0.75 -14.71
CA MET A 122 15.30 1.39 -15.06
C MET A 122 16.45 0.39 -15.12
N GLY A 123 16.48 -0.61 -14.23
CA GLY A 123 17.46 -1.68 -14.29
C GLY A 123 17.34 -2.61 -15.51
N TYR A 124 16.13 -2.76 -16.08
CA TYR A 124 15.88 -3.61 -17.24
C TYR A 124 15.98 -2.88 -18.58
N LYS A 125 15.35 -1.71 -18.68
CA LYS A 125 15.18 -0.95 -19.92
C LYS A 125 16.12 0.23 -20.04
N ASN A 126 16.54 0.80 -18.91
CA ASN A 126 17.33 2.03 -18.85
C ASN A 126 16.71 3.19 -19.66
N ASP A 127 15.38 3.29 -19.64
CA ASP A 127 14.60 4.29 -20.36
C ASP A 127 13.65 4.98 -19.37
N SER A 128 13.98 6.22 -19.01
CA SER A 128 13.24 7.00 -18.01
C SER A 128 11.77 7.18 -18.40
N ASP A 129 11.48 7.47 -19.67
CA ASP A 129 10.12 7.77 -20.13
C ASP A 129 9.26 6.50 -20.11
N ALA A 130 9.82 5.38 -20.56
CA ALA A 130 9.15 4.09 -20.45
C ALA A 130 8.89 3.71 -18.99
N CYS A 131 9.81 4.02 -18.08
CA CYS A 131 9.67 3.68 -16.66
C CYS A 131 8.69 4.58 -15.90
N ILE A 132 8.54 5.85 -16.32
CA ILE A 132 7.47 6.73 -15.84
C ILE A 132 6.09 6.14 -16.19
N ILE A 133 5.95 5.57 -17.40
CA ILE A 133 4.71 4.91 -17.82
C ILE A 133 4.41 3.70 -16.92
N GLU A 134 5.40 2.86 -16.63
CA GLU A 134 5.19 1.67 -15.79
C GLU A 134 4.86 2.03 -14.32
N GLU A 135 5.48 3.07 -13.77
CA GLU A 135 5.08 3.57 -12.45
C GLU A 135 3.67 4.16 -12.46
N THR A 136 3.29 4.88 -13.52
CA THR A 136 1.91 5.37 -13.71
C THR A 136 0.90 4.21 -13.69
N GLN A 137 1.20 3.11 -14.40
CA GLN A 137 0.36 1.91 -14.41
C GLN A 137 0.23 1.27 -13.02
N CYS A 138 1.31 1.27 -12.23
CA CYS A 138 1.26 0.81 -10.83
C CYS A 138 0.29 1.65 -9.98
N ILE A 139 0.35 2.98 -10.10
CA ILE A 139 -0.52 3.89 -9.36
C ILE A 139 -1.98 3.68 -9.79
N ASP A 140 -2.24 3.57 -11.09
CA ASP A 140 -3.59 3.33 -11.60
C ASP A 140 -4.18 2.01 -11.14
N ARG A 141 -3.38 0.94 -11.11
CA ARG A 141 -3.80 -0.33 -10.52
C ARG A 141 -4.18 -0.17 -9.05
N THR A 142 -3.40 0.63 -8.32
CA THR A 142 -3.65 0.88 -6.90
C THR A 142 -4.95 1.67 -6.69
N TYR A 143 -5.27 2.61 -7.59
CA TYR A 143 -6.59 3.24 -7.62
C TYR A 143 -7.71 2.24 -7.88
N ASP A 144 -7.54 1.32 -8.84
CA ASP A 144 -8.57 0.30 -9.13
C ASP A 144 -8.84 -0.59 -7.92
N GLU A 145 -7.78 -1.05 -7.25
CA GLU A 145 -7.88 -1.99 -6.14
C GLU A 145 -8.49 -1.37 -4.88
N PHE A 146 -8.12 -0.14 -4.54
CA PHE A 146 -8.44 0.44 -3.24
C PHE A 146 -9.27 1.72 -3.28
N TRP A 147 -9.62 2.24 -4.46
CA TRP A 147 -10.37 3.48 -4.61
C TRP A 147 -11.59 3.34 -5.50
N ARG A 148 -11.41 2.94 -6.78
CA ARG A 148 -12.51 2.87 -7.77
C ARG A 148 -13.51 1.74 -7.46
N GLY A 149 -13.12 0.76 -6.63
CA GLY A 149 -14.01 -0.30 -6.15
C GLY A 149 -14.07 -1.48 -7.12
N LYS A 150 -13.13 -2.43 -6.95
CA LYS A 150 -12.92 -3.67 -7.70
C LYS A 150 -12.60 -3.50 -9.21
N PRO A 151 -11.69 -4.34 -9.74
CA PRO A 151 -11.31 -4.29 -11.15
C PRO A 151 -12.50 -4.70 -12.03
N ILE A 152 -12.67 -4.03 -13.16
CA ILE A 152 -13.36 -4.63 -14.31
C ILE A 152 -12.52 -5.86 -14.64
N ALA A 153 -13.04 -7.06 -14.36
CA ALA A 153 -12.44 -8.27 -14.87
C ALA A 153 -12.38 -8.09 -16.40
N GLN A 154 -11.17 -8.03 -16.95
CA GLN A 154 -10.99 -8.05 -18.39
C GLN A 154 -11.50 -9.40 -18.88
N THR A 155 -12.76 -9.44 -19.33
CA THR A 155 -13.21 -10.49 -20.24
C THR A 155 -12.40 -10.29 -21.51
N SER A 156 -11.40 -11.15 -21.69
CA SER A 156 -10.78 -11.41 -22.97
C SER A 156 -11.88 -11.70 -24.00
N GLY A 157 -12.13 -10.74 -24.88
CA GLY A 157 -12.88 -10.92 -26.12
C GLY A 157 -11.92 -10.87 -27.29
#